data_AF-A0A433N2C0-F1
#
_entry.id   AF-A0A433N2C0-F1
#
_cell.length_a   1.000
_cell.length_b   1.000
_cell.length_c   1.000
_cell.angle_alpha   90.00
_cell.angle_beta   90.00
_cell.angle_gamma   90.00
#
_symmetry.space_group_name_H-M   'P 1'
#
loop_
_entity.id
_entity.type
_entity.pdbx_description
1 polymer ?
#
loop_
_entity_poly.entity_id
_entity_poly.type
_entity_poly.pdbx_seq_one_letter_code
_entity_poly.pdbx_strand_id
1 'polypeptide(L)'
;MVRRSLQASHIGIQQAKRAFARKGWTQENLALEVGLKTRQPIWRFFSGRPVERHIFLEICSILELNWREIAADPPAEFSDPTEVTQAAVLDIDVLVQRVRSQRQEKIQDQCGILQLLDISRPVGIDDIYIDVNILEEIPSQQQQQVLQCYYDANQLLLDCLNSNCEVTAAIRQEIEATLLLPQKELEDREWQ
;
A
#
# COMPACT_ATOMS: atom_id res chain seq x y z
N MET A 1 27.36 -15.90 25.08
CA MET A 1 26.19 -15.84 25.98
C MET A 1 25.35 -14.65 25.57
N VAL A 2 24.15 -14.86 24.99
CA VAL A 2 23.26 -13.76 24.57
C VAL A 2 22.81 -12.99 25.81
N ARG A 3 23.09 -11.67 25.88
CA ARG A 3 22.60 -10.84 26.98
C ARG A 3 21.06 -10.85 26.97
N ARG A 4 20.47 -11.31 28.07
CA ARG A 4 19.00 -11.41 28.24
C ARG A 4 18.33 -10.03 28.38
N SER A 5 19.12 -8.99 28.62
CA SER A 5 18.66 -7.61 28.79
C SER A 5 19.41 -6.63 27.87
N LEU A 6 18.71 -5.58 27.47
CA LEU A 6 19.20 -4.46 26.68
C LEU A 6 18.99 -3.14 27.45
N GLN A 7 19.79 -2.13 27.14
CA GLN A 7 19.65 -0.79 27.71
C GLN A 7 19.78 0.25 26.60
N ALA A 8 19.02 1.33 26.71
CA ALA A 8 19.02 2.40 25.72
C ALA A 8 20.24 3.31 25.90
N SER A 9 20.82 3.75 24.79
CA SER A 9 21.88 4.76 24.75
C SER A 9 21.33 6.13 25.14
N HIS A 10 22.21 7.06 25.52
CA HIS A 10 21.78 8.43 25.84
C HIS A 10 21.06 9.09 24.65
N ILE A 11 21.55 8.88 23.42
CA ILE A 11 20.94 9.38 22.19
C ILE A 11 19.59 8.68 21.94
N GLY A 12 19.54 7.36 22.09
CA GLY A 12 18.34 6.55 21.93
C GLY A 12 17.23 6.95 22.90
N ILE A 13 17.55 7.26 24.15
CA ILE A 13 16.57 7.78 25.13
C ILE A 13 15.97 9.11 24.66
N GLN A 14 16.78 10.02 24.11
CA GLN A 14 16.28 11.30 23.62
C GLN A 14 15.37 11.12 22.40
N GLN A 15 15.75 10.26 21.47
CA GLN A 15 14.91 9.90 20.31
C GLN A 15 13.59 9.27 20.76
N ALA A 16 13.64 8.32 21.69
CA ALA A 16 12.45 7.68 22.22
C ALA A 16 11.54 8.65 22.96
N LYS A 17 12.09 9.60 23.73
CA LYS A 17 11.29 10.64 24.40
C LYS A 17 10.58 11.55 23.40
N ARG A 18 11.23 11.89 22.28
CA ARG A 18 10.60 12.66 21.19
C ARG A 18 9.48 11.87 20.51
N ALA A 19 9.69 10.60 20.21
CA ALA A 19 8.65 9.73 19.64
C ALA A 19 7.46 9.57 20.60
N PHE A 20 7.75 9.33 21.87
CA PHE A 20 6.76 9.21 22.94
C PHE A 20 5.93 10.50 23.13
N ALA A 21 6.58 11.67 23.10
CA ALA A 21 5.88 12.96 23.20
C ALA A 21 4.95 13.23 22.01
N ARG A 22 5.34 12.84 20.79
CA ARG A 22 4.49 12.97 19.59
C ARG A 22 3.19 12.18 19.68
N LYS A 23 3.20 11.04 20.36
CA LYS A 23 2.00 10.21 20.57
C LYS A 23 1.10 10.71 21.72
N GLY A 24 1.57 11.66 22.54
CA GLY A 24 0.80 12.21 23.66
C GLY A 24 0.52 11.20 24.78
N TRP A 25 1.37 10.19 24.93
CA TRP A 25 1.13 9.06 25.82
C TRP A 25 1.66 9.28 27.25
N THR A 26 1.04 8.58 28.19
CA THR A 26 1.60 8.37 29.54
C THR A 26 2.39 7.07 29.62
N GLN A 27 3.25 6.90 30.63
CA GLN A 27 3.98 5.64 30.82
C GLN A 27 3.02 4.48 31.14
N GLU A 28 1.85 4.77 31.72
CA GLU A 28 0.80 3.77 31.94
C GLU A 28 0.17 3.30 30.62
N ASN A 29 -0.09 4.22 29.66
CA ASN A 29 -0.58 3.83 28.33
C ASN A 29 0.42 2.92 27.61
N LEU A 30 1.69 3.30 27.55
CA LEU A 30 2.71 2.49 26.90
C LEU A 30 2.91 1.14 27.61
N ALA A 31 2.80 1.08 28.94
CA ALA A 31 2.84 -0.19 29.66
C ALA A 31 1.68 -1.11 29.25
N LEU A 32 0.46 -0.56 29.09
CA LEU A 32 -0.70 -1.33 28.63
C LEU A 32 -0.51 -1.84 27.19
N GLU A 33 -0.03 -1.00 26.28
CA GLU A 33 0.23 -1.39 24.88
C GLU A 33 1.29 -2.48 24.75
N VAL A 34 2.34 -2.44 25.58
CA VAL A 34 3.37 -3.50 25.64
C VAL A 34 2.85 -4.76 26.38
N GLY A 35 1.64 -4.74 26.94
CA GLY A 35 1.07 -5.86 27.69
C GLY A 35 1.62 -6.03 29.11
N LEU A 36 2.17 -4.97 29.70
CA LEU A 36 2.78 -4.96 31.02
C LEU A 36 1.78 -4.54 32.10
N LYS A 37 1.76 -5.29 33.21
CA LYS A 37 0.97 -4.94 34.41
C LYS A 37 1.58 -3.80 35.25
N THR A 38 2.76 -3.30 34.88
CA THR A 38 3.50 -2.29 35.64
C THR A 38 4.30 -1.37 34.73
N ARG A 39 4.43 -0.09 35.13
CA ARG A 39 5.25 0.92 34.43
C ARG A 39 6.76 0.80 34.66
N GLN A 40 7.19 -0.12 35.54
CA GLN A 40 8.60 -0.26 35.91
C GLN A 40 9.55 -0.50 34.71
N PRO A 41 9.23 -1.38 33.74
CA PRO A 41 10.09 -1.57 32.56
C PRO A 41 10.15 -0.34 31.65
N ILE A 42 9.04 0.38 31.49
CA ILE A 42 8.98 1.63 30.72
C ILE A 42 9.88 2.69 31.34
N TRP A 43 9.80 2.88 32.66
CA TRP A 43 10.66 3.82 33.37
C TRP A 43 12.15 3.43 33.25
N ARG A 44 12.47 2.13 33.37
CA ARG A 44 13.84 1.63 33.20
C ARG A 44 14.39 1.91 31.80
N PHE A 45 13.57 1.72 30.76
CA PHE A 45 13.93 2.05 29.37
C PHE A 45 14.28 3.54 29.21
N PHE A 46 13.40 4.46 29.62
CA PHE A 46 13.63 5.91 29.49
C PHE A 46 14.69 6.48 30.44
N SER A 47 15.14 5.68 31.41
CA SER A 47 16.21 6.02 32.35
C SER A 47 17.55 5.35 32.00
N GLY A 48 17.62 4.61 30.89
CA GLY A 48 18.85 3.93 30.45
C GLY A 48 19.25 2.74 31.32
N ARG A 49 18.32 2.16 32.09
CA ARG A 49 18.56 0.96 32.88
C ARG A 49 18.31 -0.30 32.03
N PRO A 50 18.95 -1.43 32.35
CA PRO A 50 18.68 -2.69 31.66
C PRO A 50 17.21 -3.12 31.77
N VAL A 51 16.62 -3.51 30.65
CA VAL A 51 15.26 -4.04 30.47
C VAL A 51 15.36 -5.37 29.72
N GLU A 52 14.44 -6.30 29.94
CA GLU A 52 14.41 -7.57 29.22
C GLU A 52 14.32 -7.34 27.70
N ARG A 53 15.05 -8.15 26.92
CA ARG A 53 15.19 -7.95 25.47
C ARG A 53 13.84 -7.84 24.76
N HIS A 54 12.90 -8.76 25.03
CA HIS A 54 11.59 -8.74 24.37
C HIS A 54 10.83 -7.43 24.67
N ILE A 55 10.80 -6.99 25.94
CA ILE A 55 10.16 -5.73 26.34
C ILE A 55 10.83 -4.54 25.64
N PHE A 56 12.16 -4.54 25.55
CA PHE A 56 12.90 -3.48 24.87
C PHE A 56 12.52 -3.39 23.38
N LEU A 57 12.40 -4.53 22.70
CA LEU A 57 11.99 -4.61 21.30
C LEU A 57 10.54 -4.14 21.11
N GLU A 58 9.61 -4.59 21.96
CA GLU A 58 8.21 -4.18 21.90
C GLU A 58 8.03 -2.67 22.10
N ILE A 59 8.74 -2.08 23.07
CA ILE A 59 8.75 -0.62 23.27
C ILE A 59 9.23 0.09 22.01
N CYS A 60 10.30 -0.39 21.37
CA CYS A 60 10.81 0.22 20.14
C CYS A 60 9.83 0.06 18.96
N SER A 61 9.22 -1.12 18.82
CA SER A 61 8.20 -1.40 17.79
C SER A 61 7.01 -0.45 17.91
N ILE A 62 6.43 -0.33 19.10
CA ILE A 62 5.26 0.53 19.36
C ILE A 62 5.59 2.02 19.15
N LEU A 63 6.81 2.43 19.50
CA LEU A 63 7.28 3.80 19.29
C LEU A 63 7.79 4.07 17.87
N GLU A 64 7.75 3.06 16.98
CA GLU A 64 8.24 3.11 15.60
C GLU A 64 9.71 3.53 15.52
N LEU A 65 10.54 2.89 16.35
CA LEU A 65 11.97 3.15 16.46
C LEU A 65 12.77 1.91 16.09
N ASN A 66 13.90 2.12 15.42
CA ASN A 66 14.87 1.08 15.21
C ASN A 66 15.60 0.75 16.53
N TRP A 67 15.36 -0.43 17.10
CA TRP A 67 15.92 -0.81 18.39
C TRP A 67 17.46 -0.84 18.42
N ARG A 68 18.13 -1.06 17.28
CA ARG A 68 19.60 -1.09 17.19
C ARG A 68 20.20 0.29 17.34
N GLU A 69 19.54 1.31 16.79
CA GLU A 69 19.93 2.71 16.97
C GLU A 69 19.68 3.19 18.40
N ILE A 70 18.65 2.64 19.06
CA ILE A 70 18.31 2.99 20.44
C ILE A 70 19.24 2.31 21.45
N ALA A 71 19.70 1.08 21.22
CA ALA A 71 20.49 0.30 22.17
C ALA A 71 21.92 0.87 22.35
N ALA A 72 22.45 0.82 23.58
CA ALA A 72 23.81 1.29 23.89
C ALA A 72 24.93 0.33 23.44
N ASP A 73 24.63 -0.98 23.45
CA ASP A 73 25.56 -2.05 23.09
C ASP A 73 24.75 -3.19 22.46
N PRO A 74 24.25 -3.00 21.21
CA PRO A 74 23.45 -4.01 20.54
C PRO A 74 24.32 -5.26 20.28
N PRO A 75 23.85 -6.47 20.63
CA PRO A 75 24.59 -7.69 20.36
C PRO A 75 24.92 -7.81 18.86
N ALA A 76 26.18 -8.11 18.53
CA ALA A 76 26.63 -8.36 17.16
C ALA A 76 26.04 -9.67 16.56
N GLU A 77 25.48 -10.53 17.41
CA GLU A 77 24.92 -11.82 17.02
C GLU A 77 23.40 -11.72 16.90
N PHE A 78 22.92 -12.12 15.72
CA PHE A 78 21.55 -12.00 15.20
C PHE A 78 21.21 -10.60 14.67
N SER A 79 21.66 -10.35 13.44
CA SER A 79 20.74 -9.81 12.45
C SER A 79 19.51 -10.70 12.40
N ASP A 80 18.42 -10.21 12.98
CA ASP A 80 17.14 -10.46 12.32
C ASP A 80 17.33 -10.07 10.84
N PRO A 81 16.86 -10.87 9.88
CA PRO A 81 17.05 -10.64 8.44
C PRO A 81 16.60 -9.27 7.95
N THR A 82 15.91 -8.50 8.78
CA THR A 82 15.34 -7.21 8.43
C THR A 82 16.32 -6.04 8.47
N GLU A 83 17.47 -6.13 9.14
CA GLU A 83 18.39 -4.97 9.19
C GLU A 83 19.87 -5.37 9.13
N VAL A 84 20.60 -4.68 8.25
CA VAL A 84 21.99 -4.91 7.80
C VAL A 84 22.10 -6.00 6.73
N THR A 85 21.75 -5.66 5.48
CA THR A 85 22.75 -5.57 4.40
C THR A 85 22.23 -4.69 3.25
N GLN A 86 22.66 -3.43 3.22
CA GLN A 86 22.43 -2.51 2.11
C GLN A 86 23.51 -2.66 1.00
N ALA A 87 24.04 -3.86 0.75
CA ALA A 87 25.05 -4.06 -0.30
C ALA A 87 25.26 -5.50 -0.85
N ALA A 88 24.64 -6.55 -0.28
CA ALA A 88 24.88 -7.92 -0.79
C ALA A 88 23.74 -8.93 -0.53
N VAL A 89 22.50 -8.46 -0.32
CA VAL A 89 21.35 -9.33 -0.59
C VAL A 89 21.26 -9.37 -2.11
N LEU A 90 21.28 -10.57 -2.71
CA LEU A 90 20.73 -10.72 -4.04
C LEU A 90 19.29 -10.24 -3.92
N ASP A 91 19.10 -8.97 -4.27
CA ASP A 91 17.87 -8.24 -4.10
C ASP A 91 16.74 -9.17 -4.55
N ILE A 92 15.91 -9.57 -3.59
CA ILE A 92 14.87 -10.57 -3.83
C ILE A 92 14.01 -10.07 -4.98
N ASP A 93 13.82 -8.75 -5.09
CA ASP A 93 13.13 -8.14 -6.21
C ASP A 93 13.89 -8.39 -7.51
N VAL A 94 15.22 -8.24 -7.58
CA VAL A 94 16.03 -8.58 -8.77
C VAL A 94 15.94 -10.07 -9.13
N LEU A 95 15.98 -10.97 -8.15
CA LEU A 95 15.84 -12.41 -8.39
C LEU A 95 14.43 -12.77 -8.85
N VAL A 96 13.40 -12.22 -8.20
CA VAL A 96 11.99 -12.38 -8.58
C VAL A 96 11.76 -11.83 -9.97
N GLN A 97 12.31 -10.66 -10.31
CA GLN A 97 12.22 -10.07 -11.65
C GLN A 97 12.90 -10.95 -12.70
N ARG A 98 14.09 -11.50 -12.39
CA ARG A 98 14.77 -12.44 -13.30
C ARG A 98 13.95 -13.71 -13.54
N VAL A 99 13.40 -14.30 -12.48
CA VAL A 99 12.57 -15.51 -12.58
C VAL A 99 11.27 -15.22 -13.32
N ARG A 100 10.61 -14.08 -13.03
CA ARG A 100 9.39 -13.63 -13.72
C ARG A 100 9.66 -13.41 -15.21
N SER A 101 10.76 -12.75 -15.58
CA SER A 101 11.15 -12.56 -16.97
C SER A 101 11.41 -13.90 -17.69
N GLN A 102 12.14 -14.83 -17.06
CA GLN A 102 12.42 -16.14 -17.65
C GLN A 102 11.18 -17.05 -17.76
N ARG A 103 10.15 -16.81 -16.95
CA ARG A 103 8.93 -17.64 -16.90
C ARG A 103 7.69 -16.89 -17.37
N GLN A 104 7.86 -15.71 -17.96
CA GLN A 104 6.77 -14.79 -18.26
C GLN A 104 5.66 -15.44 -19.08
N GLU A 105 6.01 -16.14 -20.16
CA GLU A 105 5.06 -16.84 -21.02
C GLU A 105 4.24 -17.87 -20.23
N LYS A 106 4.91 -18.71 -19.43
CA LYS A 106 4.23 -19.73 -18.61
C LYS A 106 3.35 -19.12 -17.53
N ILE A 107 3.79 -18.01 -16.91
CA ILE A 107 3.01 -17.28 -15.91
C ILE A 107 1.77 -16.65 -16.57
N GLN A 108 1.92 -16.08 -17.76
CA GLN A 108 0.82 -15.49 -18.51
C GLN A 108 -0.21 -16.55 -18.90
N ASP A 109 0.24 -17.69 -19.41
CA ASP A 109 -0.66 -18.79 -19.81
C ASP A 109 -1.43 -19.38 -18.63
N GLN A 110 -0.77 -19.55 -17.47
CA GLN A 110 -1.36 -20.20 -16.31
C GLN A 110 -2.13 -19.25 -15.39
N CYS A 111 -1.78 -17.96 -15.38
CA CYS A 111 -2.27 -17.01 -14.39
C CYS A 111 -2.80 -15.71 -15.00
N GLY A 112 -2.68 -15.48 -16.31
CA GLY A 112 -3.18 -14.28 -16.98
C GLY A 112 -4.66 -14.35 -17.38
N ILE A 113 -5.30 -15.50 -17.18
CA ILE A 113 -6.68 -15.76 -17.58
C ILE A 113 -7.51 -16.13 -16.35
N LEU A 114 -8.55 -15.35 -16.07
CA LEU A 114 -9.52 -15.67 -15.03
C LEU A 114 -10.75 -16.34 -15.65
N GLN A 115 -11.06 -17.56 -15.20
CA GLN A 115 -12.34 -18.19 -15.52
C GLN A 115 -13.37 -17.77 -14.47
N LEU A 116 -14.27 -16.88 -14.88
CA LEU A 116 -15.41 -16.45 -14.06
C LEU A 116 -16.54 -17.47 -14.23
N LEU A 117 -17.06 -18.00 -13.12
CA LEU A 117 -17.95 -19.18 -13.09
C LEU A 117 -19.26 -19.02 -13.89
N ASP A 118 -19.71 -17.78 -14.12
CA ASP A 118 -20.94 -17.46 -14.85
C ASP A 118 -20.72 -16.93 -16.28
N ILE A 119 -19.48 -16.89 -16.78
CA ILE A 119 -19.17 -16.37 -18.13
C ILE A 119 -18.53 -17.47 -18.96
N SER A 120 -19.11 -17.73 -20.13
CA SER A 120 -18.69 -18.85 -21.00
C SER A 120 -17.31 -18.65 -21.66
N ARG A 121 -16.60 -17.56 -21.37
CA ARG A 121 -15.32 -17.24 -22.01
C ARG A 121 -14.28 -16.78 -20.98
N PRO A 122 -13.04 -17.30 -21.07
CA PRO A 122 -11.92 -16.79 -20.30
C PRO A 122 -11.66 -15.30 -20.62
N VAL A 123 -11.48 -14.48 -19.59
CA VAL A 123 -11.19 -13.03 -19.74
C VAL A 123 -9.75 -12.79 -19.25
N GLY A 124 -9.00 -11.97 -19.99
CA GLY A 124 -7.67 -11.54 -19.58
C GLY A 124 -7.76 -10.67 -18.33
N ILE A 125 -6.84 -10.83 -17.37
CA ILE A 125 -6.90 -10.06 -16.12
C ILE A 125 -6.78 -8.54 -16.37
N ASP A 126 -6.01 -8.14 -17.38
CA ASP A 126 -5.86 -6.74 -17.77
C ASP A 126 -7.18 -6.11 -18.27
N ASP A 127 -8.12 -6.93 -18.75
CA ASP A 127 -9.44 -6.48 -19.21
C ASP A 127 -10.47 -6.35 -18.06
N ILE A 128 -10.10 -6.75 -16.83
CA ILE A 128 -10.98 -6.70 -15.64
C ILE A 128 -10.78 -5.39 -14.85
N TYR A 129 -9.56 -4.86 -14.84
CA TYR A 129 -9.27 -3.62 -14.14
C TYR A 129 -9.68 -2.43 -15.00
N ILE A 130 -10.75 -1.75 -14.57
CA ILE A 130 -11.12 -0.47 -15.16
C ILE A 130 -10.11 0.57 -14.67
N ASP A 131 -9.47 1.28 -15.60
CA ASP A 131 -8.63 2.43 -15.27
C ASP A 131 -9.46 3.47 -14.51
N VAL A 132 -9.16 3.63 -13.22
CA VAL A 132 -9.78 4.67 -12.41
C VAL A 132 -9.09 5.98 -12.76
N ASN A 133 -9.79 6.85 -13.49
CA ASN A 133 -9.27 8.17 -13.79
C ASN A 133 -9.35 9.06 -12.53
N ILE A 134 -8.25 9.14 -11.78
CA ILE A 134 -8.12 10.01 -10.61
C ILE A 134 -7.66 11.38 -11.10
N LEU A 135 -8.52 12.39 -10.97
CA LEU A 135 -8.17 13.77 -11.29
C LEU A 135 -7.27 14.34 -10.18
N GLU A 136 -6.03 14.68 -10.52
CA GLU A 136 -5.04 15.23 -9.58
C GLU A 136 -5.32 16.70 -9.20
N GLU A 137 -6.10 17.42 -9.99
CA GLU A 137 -6.43 18.84 -9.79
C GLU A 137 -7.94 19.08 -9.69
N ILE A 138 -8.32 20.17 -9.01
CA ILE A 138 -9.71 20.58 -8.88
C ILE A 138 -10.22 21.08 -10.25
N PRO A 139 -11.24 20.43 -10.85
CA PRO A 139 -11.69 20.78 -12.19
C PRO A 139 -12.37 22.16 -12.21
N SER A 140 -12.06 22.95 -13.25
CA SER A 140 -12.77 24.19 -13.58
C SER A 140 -14.26 23.94 -13.86
N GLN A 141 -15.09 24.99 -13.86
CA GLN A 141 -16.54 24.84 -14.11
C GLN A 141 -16.86 24.17 -15.46
N GLN A 142 -16.09 24.47 -16.51
CA GLN A 142 -16.27 23.83 -17.82
C GLN A 142 -15.91 22.34 -17.77
N GLN A 143 -14.80 21.99 -17.12
CA GLN A 143 -14.41 20.58 -16.95
C GLN A 143 -15.40 19.81 -16.08
N GLN A 144 -15.97 20.44 -15.04
CA GLN A 144 -17.02 19.84 -14.21
C GLN A 144 -18.25 19.49 -15.04
N GLN A 145 -18.67 20.36 -15.96
CA GLN A 145 -19.80 20.08 -16.85
C GLN A 145 -19.51 18.89 -17.77
N VAL A 146 -18.30 18.83 -18.34
CA VAL A 146 -17.91 17.71 -19.21
C VAL A 146 -17.85 16.40 -18.44
N LEU A 147 -17.30 16.41 -17.21
CA LEU A 147 -17.28 15.23 -16.34
C LEU A 147 -18.68 14.79 -15.92
N GLN A 148 -19.59 15.75 -15.67
CA GLN A 148 -20.98 15.46 -15.37
C GLN A 148 -21.66 14.77 -16.56
N CYS A 149 -21.46 15.29 -17.79
CA CYS A 149 -21.98 14.65 -18.99
C CYS A 149 -21.42 13.24 -19.19
N TYR A 150 -20.12 13.04 -18.93
CA TYR A 150 -19.50 11.72 -19.00
C TYR A 150 -20.10 10.74 -17.97
N TYR A 151 -20.31 11.21 -16.73
CA TYR A 151 -20.97 10.42 -15.69
C TYR A 151 -22.41 10.05 -16.06
N ASP A 152 -23.18 11.02 -16.55
CA ASP A 152 -24.57 10.81 -16.95
C ASP A 152 -24.68 9.82 -18.13
N ALA A 153 -23.74 9.87 -19.08
CA ALA A 153 -23.65 8.91 -20.18
C ALA A 153 -23.34 7.49 -19.68
N ASN A 154 -22.40 7.34 -18.75
CA ASN A 154 -22.09 6.04 -18.14
C ASN A 154 -23.26 5.50 -17.30
N GLN A 155 -23.98 6.37 -16.61
CA GLN A 155 -25.18 5.99 -15.88
C GLN A 155 -26.26 5.48 -16.85
N LEU A 156 -26.48 6.17 -17.96
CA LEU A 156 -27.41 5.73 -19.00
C LEU A 156 -27.02 4.36 -19.57
N LEU A 157 -25.74 4.11 -19.80
CA LEU A 157 -25.27 2.79 -20.25
C LEU A 157 -25.55 1.68 -19.25
N LEU A 158 -25.30 1.93 -17.96
CA LEU A 158 -25.59 0.97 -16.91
C LEU A 158 -27.10 0.70 -16.83
N ASP A 159 -27.93 1.72 -16.99
CA ASP A 159 -29.38 1.57 -17.03
C ASP A 159 -29.83 0.77 -18.28
N CYS A 160 -29.18 0.98 -19.43
CA CYS A 160 -29.40 0.20 -20.65
C CYS A 160 -28.96 -1.27 -20.51
N LEU A 161 -27.85 -1.54 -19.83
CA LEU A 161 -27.34 -2.90 -19.59
C LEU A 161 -28.19 -3.66 -18.55
N ASN A 162 -28.73 -2.96 -17.55
CA ASN A 162 -29.55 -3.54 -16.50
C ASN A 162 -31.03 -3.64 -16.86
N SER A 163 -31.48 -2.98 -17.93
CA SER A 163 -32.78 -3.19 -18.53
C SER A 163 -32.70 -4.28 -19.61
N ASN A 164 -33.79 -5.00 -19.88
CA ASN A 164 -33.90 -5.97 -20.99
C ASN A 164 -33.94 -5.23 -22.36
N CYS A 165 -32.98 -4.33 -22.60
CA CYS A 165 -32.97 -3.48 -23.77
C CYS A 165 -32.32 -4.21 -24.95
N GLU A 166 -33.11 -4.50 -25.98
CA GLU A 166 -32.57 -4.89 -27.28
C GLU A 166 -32.03 -3.65 -28.00
N VAL A 167 -30.74 -3.38 -27.80
CA VAL A 167 -30.05 -2.30 -28.50
C VAL A 167 -29.86 -2.69 -29.97
N THR A 168 -30.45 -1.92 -30.88
CA THR A 168 -30.30 -2.14 -32.33
C THR A 168 -28.84 -1.97 -32.75
N ALA A 169 -28.42 -2.64 -33.82
CA ALA A 169 -27.04 -2.58 -34.31
C ALA A 169 -26.55 -1.15 -34.60
N ALA A 170 -27.46 -0.28 -35.06
CA ALA A 170 -27.16 1.13 -35.31
C ALA A 170 -26.83 1.89 -34.01
N ILE A 171 -27.65 1.72 -32.97
CA ILE A 171 -27.43 2.37 -31.67
C ILE A 171 -26.15 1.84 -31.02
N ARG A 172 -25.86 0.55 -31.15
CA ARG A 172 -24.62 -0.04 -30.63
C ARG A 172 -23.38 0.55 -31.30
N GLN A 173 -23.38 0.69 -32.62
CA GLN A 173 -22.28 1.32 -33.37
C GLN A 173 -22.08 2.78 -32.98
N GLU A 174 -23.17 3.51 -32.72
CA GLU A 174 -23.10 4.91 -32.29
C GLU A 174 -22.52 5.05 -30.87
N ILE A 175 -22.90 4.16 -29.95
CA ILE A 175 -22.31 4.08 -28.60
C ILE A 175 -20.83 3.75 -28.70
N GLU A 176 -20.44 2.69 -29.41
CA GLU A 176 -19.03 2.29 -29.56
C GLU A 176 -18.17 3.40 -30.19
N ALA A 177 -18.72 4.11 -31.20
CA ALA A 177 -18.01 5.17 -31.89
C ALA A 177 -17.88 6.47 -31.08
N THR A 178 -18.62 6.63 -29.99
CA THR A 178 -18.70 7.91 -29.26
C THR A 178 -18.22 7.80 -27.81
N LEU A 179 -18.42 6.63 -27.19
CA LEU A 179 -18.15 6.43 -25.77
C LEU A 179 -16.66 6.32 -25.43
N LEU A 180 -15.83 5.91 -26.40
CA LEU A 180 -14.40 5.67 -26.21
C LEU A 180 -13.50 6.72 -26.87
N LEU A 181 -14.05 7.80 -27.42
CA LEU A 181 -13.23 8.83 -28.05
C LEU A 181 -12.57 9.72 -26.98
N PRO A 182 -11.23 9.89 -27.01
CA PRO A 182 -10.56 10.93 -26.23
C PRO A 182 -11.12 12.32 -26.61
N GLN A 183 -11.26 13.22 -25.62
CA GLN A 183 -11.82 14.57 -25.82
C GLN A 183 -11.23 15.34 -27.02
N LYS A 184 -9.95 15.11 -27.32
CA LYS A 184 -9.23 15.72 -28.46
C LYS A 184 -9.83 15.36 -29.83
N GLU A 185 -10.40 14.17 -30.00
CA GLU A 185 -11.02 13.73 -31.26
C GLU A 185 -12.46 14.25 -31.43
N LEU A 186 -13.10 14.71 -30.35
CA LEU A 186 -14.40 15.38 -30.39
C LEU A 186 -14.26 16.86 -30.80
N GLU A 187 -13.22 17.53 -30.31
CA GLU A 187 -12.91 18.93 -30.66
C GLU A 187 -12.56 19.12 -32.15
N ASP A 188 -11.87 18.15 -32.77
CA ASP A 188 -11.52 18.18 -34.20
C ASP A 188 -12.75 18.00 -35.11
N ARG A 189 -13.85 17.41 -34.61
CA ARG A 189 -15.09 17.18 -35.37
C ARG A 189 -16.06 18.37 -35.33
N GLU A 190 -15.95 19.26 -34.35
CA GLU A 190 -16.79 20.45 -34.23
C GLU A 190 -16.39 21.58 -35.20
N TRP A 191 -15.21 21.48 -35.84
CA TRP A 191 -14.68 22.50 -36.75
C TRP A 191 -14.46 22.02 -38.19
N GLN A 192 -15.16 20.95 -38.61
CA GLN A 192 -15.33 20.55 -40.02
C GLN A 192 -16.72 20.93 -40.52
#